data_AF-A0A6N2VY42-F1
#
_entry.id   AF-A0A6N2VY42-F1
#
_cell.length_a   1.000
_cell.length_b   1.000
_cell.length_c   1.000
_cell.angle_alpha   90.00
_cell.angle_beta   90.00
_cell.angle_gamma   90.00
#
_symmetry.space_group_name_H-M   'P 1'
#
loop_
_entity.id
_entity.type
_entity.pdbx_description
1 polymer ?
#
loop_
_entity_poly.entity_id
_entity_poly.type
_entity_poly.pdbx_seq_one_letter_code
_entity_poly.pdbx_strand_id
1 'polypeptide(L)'
;MMFLSDEDKDSKDNLFIYMRNTKILRKLKMYGNHYKGTFEVYINKKLEEELTQELCLNHTGNAFDFLRFLQQLNDSIPLEITSETKTETLRNNKNIIRSLGVIDEAEKTILIGDKHLSVGNPRDKTLRKLYLYTDADPKDIDVLITLLKKFNRTVAWTTEDNNSKAADIHKLISKLS
;
A
#
# COMPACT_ATOMS: atom_id res chain seq x y z
N MET A 1 -5.04 -1.69 -4.40
CA MET A 1 -3.70 -1.08 -4.19
C MET A 1 -2.66 -2.19 -4.14
N MET A 2 -1.65 -2.14 -4.99
CA MET A 2 -0.63 -3.19 -5.12
C MET A 2 0.67 -2.69 -4.48
N PHE A 3 1.13 -3.38 -3.43
CA PHE A 3 2.43 -3.10 -2.79
C PHE A 3 3.49 -3.99 -3.44
N LEU A 4 3.86 -3.64 -4.66
CA LEU A 4 4.90 -4.36 -5.39
C LEU A 4 6.27 -3.83 -4.96
N SER A 5 6.92 -4.54 -4.06
CA SER A 5 8.39 -4.58 -4.01
C SER A 5 8.82 -5.99 -4.36
N ASP A 6 9.90 -6.13 -5.11
CA ASP A 6 10.51 -7.43 -5.39
C ASP A 6 10.98 -8.15 -4.12
N GLU A 7 11.20 -7.41 -3.03
CA GLU A 7 11.54 -7.96 -1.71
C GLU A 7 10.33 -8.62 -1.02
N ASP A 8 9.11 -8.24 -1.38
CA ASP A 8 7.89 -8.69 -0.70
C ASP A 8 7.28 -9.94 -1.33
N LYS A 9 8.04 -11.05 -1.30
CA LYS A 9 7.62 -12.34 -1.87
C LYS A 9 6.20 -12.77 -1.44
N ASP A 10 5.81 -12.47 -0.20
CA ASP A 10 4.51 -12.88 0.36
C ASP A 10 3.32 -11.99 -0.03
N SER A 11 3.57 -10.76 -0.51
CA SER A 11 2.52 -9.83 -0.95
C SER A 11 2.57 -9.48 -2.43
N LYS A 12 3.65 -9.84 -3.14
CA LYS A 12 3.88 -9.55 -4.56
C LYS A 12 2.73 -9.97 -5.47
N ASP A 13 2.11 -11.10 -5.18
CA ASP A 13 1.04 -11.68 -6.01
C ASP A 13 -0.34 -11.55 -5.35
N ASN A 14 -0.58 -10.49 -4.57
CA ASN A 14 -1.86 -10.33 -3.89
C ASN A 14 -2.60 -9.06 -4.29
N LEU A 15 -3.88 -9.24 -4.59
CA LEU A 15 -4.86 -8.18 -4.71
C LEU A 15 -5.60 -8.06 -3.37
N PHE A 16 -5.60 -6.85 -2.81
CA PHE A 16 -6.40 -6.53 -1.64
C PHE A 16 -7.67 -5.79 -2.07
N ILE A 17 -8.83 -6.33 -1.69
CA ILE A 17 -10.14 -5.73 -1.89
C ILE A 17 -10.70 -5.37 -0.52
N TYR A 18 -10.97 -4.08 -0.31
CA TYR A 18 -11.67 -3.60 0.88
C TYR A 18 -13.10 -3.24 0.50
N MET A 19 -14.04 -4.01 1.05
CA MET A 19 -15.49 -3.82 0.90
C MET A 19 -15.95 -2.90 2.03
N ARG A 20 -16.31 -1.66 1.69
CA ARG A 20 -16.51 -0.55 2.64
C ARG A 20 -17.80 -0.70 3.43
N ASN A 21 -18.89 -1.11 2.79
CA ASN A 21 -20.20 -1.24 3.43
C ASN A 21 -20.20 -2.39 4.44
N THR A 22 -19.63 -3.53 4.06
CA THR A 22 -19.51 -4.74 4.89
C THR A 22 -18.30 -4.73 5.82
N LYS A 23 -17.34 -3.81 5.59
CA LYS A 23 -16.05 -3.72 6.28
C LYS A 23 -15.19 -4.98 6.16
N ILE A 24 -15.40 -5.77 5.11
CA ILE A 24 -14.64 -7.00 4.86
C ILE A 24 -13.38 -6.65 4.05
N LEU A 25 -12.23 -7.13 4.52
CA LEU A 25 -10.97 -7.08 3.80
C LEU A 25 -10.63 -8.47 3.24
N ARG A 26 -10.49 -8.57 1.92
CA ARG A 26 -10.07 -9.79 1.23
C ARG A 26 -8.68 -9.64 0.65
N LYS A 27 -7.82 -10.62 0.96
CA LYS A 27 -6.53 -10.85 0.32
C LYS A 27 -6.71 -11.97 -0.71
N LEU A 28 -6.62 -11.64 -1.99
CA LEU A 28 -6.81 -12.56 -3.10
C LEU A 28 -5.45 -12.83 -3.76
N LYS A 29 -5.16 -14.12 -3.96
CA LYS A 29 -3.99 -14.52 -4.73
C LYS A 29 -4.25 -14.27 -6.21
N MET A 30 -3.33 -13.57 -6.85
CA MET A 30 -3.28 -13.39 -8.29
C MET A 30 -2.41 -14.48 -8.92
N TYR A 31 -2.84 -14.98 -10.07
CA TYR A 31 -2.14 -15.97 -10.88
C TYR A 31 -1.77 -15.32 -12.20
N GLY A 32 -0.53 -15.42 -12.65
CA GLY A 32 -0.16 -14.72 -13.87
C GLY A 32 1.30 -14.87 -14.23
N ASN A 33 1.63 -14.37 -15.42
CA ASN A 33 3.00 -14.31 -15.89
C ASN A 33 3.52 -12.87 -15.76
N HIS A 34 4.47 -12.67 -14.83
CA HIS A 34 5.10 -11.37 -14.57
C HIS A 34 5.73 -10.73 -15.82
N TYR A 35 6.18 -11.51 -16.81
CA TYR A 35 6.75 -10.98 -18.05
C TYR A 35 5.70 -10.46 -19.02
N LYS A 36 4.49 -11.03 -19.00
CA LYS A 36 3.39 -10.63 -19.90
C LYS A 36 2.49 -9.56 -19.28
N GLY A 37 2.58 -9.34 -17.96
CA GLY A 37 1.79 -8.33 -17.24
C GLY A 37 0.31 -8.70 -17.06
N THR A 38 -0.11 -9.90 -17.43
CA THR A 38 -1.49 -10.38 -17.23
C THR A 38 -1.59 -11.19 -15.95
N PHE A 39 -2.52 -10.78 -15.08
CA PHE A 39 -2.82 -11.44 -13.81
C PHE A 39 -4.32 -11.73 -13.73
N GLU A 40 -4.64 -12.91 -13.25
CA GLU A 40 -5.98 -13.44 -13.08
C GLU A 40 -6.26 -13.70 -11.60
N VAL A 41 -7.50 -13.50 -11.19
CA VAL A 41 -7.96 -13.79 -9.83
C VAL A 41 -9.07 -14.81 -9.91
N TYR A 42 -8.93 -15.90 -9.15
CA TYR A 42 -9.99 -16.88 -9.04
C TYR A 42 -11.10 -16.35 -8.14
N ILE A 43 -12.30 -16.18 -8.70
CA ILE A 43 -13.50 -15.77 -7.97
C ILE A 43 -14.26 -17.03 -7.55
N ASN A 44 -14.32 -17.27 -6.23
CA ASN A 44 -15.10 -18.37 -5.67
C ASN A 44 -16.47 -17.88 -5.20
N LYS A 45 -17.39 -18.82 -4.95
CA LYS A 45 -18.76 -18.53 -4.50
C LYS A 45 -18.81 -17.65 -3.26
N LYS A 46 -17.89 -17.84 -2.31
CA LYS A 46 -17.82 -17.03 -1.09
C LYS A 46 -17.49 -15.56 -1.39
N LEU A 47 -16.53 -15.31 -2.27
CA LEU A 47 -16.16 -13.95 -2.69
C LEU A 47 -17.31 -13.28 -3.46
N GLU A 48 -18.01 -14.05 -4.29
CA GLU A 48 -19.20 -13.59 -5.01
C GLU A 48 -20.32 -13.18 -4.05
N GLU A 49 -20.61 -13.99 -3.02
CA GLU A 49 -21.60 -13.68 -1.98
C GLU A 49 -21.23 -12.40 -1.20
N GLU A 50 -19.95 -12.23 -0.86
CA GLU A 50 -19.47 -11.05 -0.14
C GLU A 50 -19.53 -9.78 -0.98
N LEU A 51 -19.17 -9.86 -2.27
CA LEU A 51 -19.31 -8.74 -3.20
C LEU A 51 -20.78 -8.40 -3.43
N THR A 52 -21.66 -9.40 -3.48
CA THR A 52 -23.11 -9.20 -3.60
C THR A 52 -23.67 -8.44 -2.41
N GLN A 53 -23.25 -8.82 -1.19
CA GLN A 53 -23.60 -8.12 0.05
C GLN A 53 -23.03 -6.69 0.07
N GLU A 54 -21.78 -6.51 -0.33
CA GLU A 54 -21.12 -5.20 -0.40
C GLU A 54 -21.87 -4.24 -1.31
N LEU A 55 -22.27 -4.72 -2.49
CA LEU A 55 -23.03 -3.95 -3.47
C LEU A 55 -24.50 -3.74 -3.06
N CYS A 56 -24.92 -4.28 -1.91
CA CYS A 56 -26.28 -4.21 -1.41
C CYS A 56 -27.31 -4.68 -2.46
N LEU A 57 -26.95 -5.73 -3.21
CA LEU A 57 -27.79 -6.30 -4.24
C LEU A 57 -28.89 -7.12 -3.58
N ASN A 58 -30.04 -6.48 -3.39
CA ASN A 58 -31.27 -7.14 -2.98
C ASN A 58 -31.80 -7.92 -4.18
N HIS A 59 -32.38 -9.10 -3.97
CA HIS A 59 -32.91 -9.98 -5.04
C HIS A 59 -34.18 -9.42 -5.73
N THR A 60 -34.37 -8.10 -5.70
CA THR A 60 -35.55 -7.39 -6.19
C THR A 60 -35.14 -6.51 -7.36
N GLY A 61 -35.54 -6.87 -8.58
CA GLY A 61 -35.22 -6.15 -9.81
C GLY A 61 -34.69 -7.07 -10.91
N ASN A 62 -34.00 -6.49 -11.89
CA ASN A 62 -33.32 -7.26 -12.94
C ASN A 62 -32.18 -8.09 -12.35
N ALA A 63 -31.89 -9.24 -12.96
CA ALA A 63 -30.76 -10.09 -12.56
C ALA A 63 -29.45 -9.30 -12.64
N PHE A 64 -28.65 -9.34 -11.56
CA PHE A 64 -27.32 -8.73 -11.56
C PHE A 64 -26.36 -9.54 -12.42
N ASP A 65 -25.73 -8.90 -13.41
CA ASP A 65 -24.71 -9.52 -14.25
C ASP A 65 -23.33 -9.30 -13.62
N PHE A 66 -22.90 -10.31 -12.84
CA PHE A 66 -21.64 -10.27 -12.11
C PHE A 66 -20.42 -10.23 -13.03
N LEU A 67 -20.46 -10.91 -14.18
CA LEU A 67 -19.36 -10.90 -15.14
C LEU A 67 -19.19 -9.51 -15.76
N ARG A 68 -20.30 -8.89 -16.16
CA ARG A 68 -20.27 -7.52 -16.69
C ARG A 68 -19.76 -6.52 -15.65
N PHE A 69 -20.17 -6.66 -14.39
CA PHE A 69 -19.65 -5.83 -13.30
C PHE A 69 -18.13 -5.98 -13.15
N LEU A 70 -17.61 -7.22 -13.11
CA LEU A 70 -16.17 -7.45 -13.00
C LEU A 70 -15.40 -6.86 -14.18
N GLN A 71 -15.94 -6.97 -15.39
CA GLN A 71 -15.31 -6.38 -16.58
C GLN A 71 -15.26 -4.85 -16.48
N GLN A 72 -16.36 -4.21 -16.10
CA GLN A 72 -16.40 -2.76 -15.89
C GLN A 72 -15.46 -2.32 -14.75
N LEU A 73 -15.40 -3.08 -13.67
CA LEU A 73 -14.46 -2.82 -12.58
C LEU A 73 -13.02 -2.90 -13.07
N ASN A 74 -12.67 -3.93 -13.84
CA ASN A 74 -11.34 -4.08 -14.41
C ASN A 74 -10.98 -2.93 -15.37
N ASP A 75 -11.92 -2.53 -16.23
CA ASP A 75 -11.75 -1.42 -17.18
C ASP A 75 -11.62 -0.06 -16.47
N SER A 76 -12.13 0.04 -15.23
CA SER A 76 -12.00 1.24 -14.41
C SER A 76 -10.67 1.37 -13.67
N ILE A 77 -9.84 0.31 -13.64
CA ILE A 77 -8.52 0.36 -12.99
C ILE A 77 -7.59 1.19 -13.88
N PRO A 78 -7.02 2.30 -13.38
CA PRO A 78 -6.14 3.12 -14.17
C PRO A 78 -4.82 2.39 -14.46
N LEU A 79 -4.32 2.52 -15.70
CA LEU A 79 -3.04 1.94 -16.11
C LEU A 79 -1.84 2.61 -15.41
N GLU A 80 -1.99 3.89 -15.07
CA GLU A 80 -0.98 4.68 -14.38
C GLU A 80 -1.61 5.45 -13.22
N ILE A 81 -0.83 5.66 -12.15
CA ILE A 81 -1.23 6.45 -10.98
C ILE A 81 -0.10 7.43 -10.70
N THR A 82 -0.42 8.71 -10.55
CA THR A 82 0.55 9.74 -10.19
C THR A 82 1.06 9.55 -8.76
N SER A 83 2.26 10.04 -8.46
CA SER A 83 2.82 9.96 -7.10
C SER A 83 1.94 10.69 -6.08
N GLU A 84 1.29 11.77 -6.48
CA GLU A 84 0.36 12.55 -5.67
C GLU A 84 -0.89 11.73 -5.33
N THR A 85 -1.60 11.20 -6.33
CA THR A 85 -2.81 10.38 -6.11
C THR A 85 -2.49 9.13 -5.31
N LYS A 86 -1.34 8.50 -5.56
CA LYS A 86 -0.86 7.34 -4.80
C LYS A 86 -0.69 7.69 -3.32
N THR A 87 0.02 8.77 -3.03
CA THR A 87 0.32 9.19 -1.64
C THR A 87 -0.93 9.62 -0.90
N GLU A 88 -1.80 10.39 -1.55
CA GLU A 88 -3.09 10.79 -0.98
C GLU A 88 -3.97 9.57 -0.67
N THR A 89 -4.07 8.63 -1.62
CA THR A 89 -4.82 7.39 -1.41
C THR A 89 -4.24 6.57 -0.26
N LEU A 90 -2.91 6.49 -0.14
CA LEU A 90 -2.24 5.82 0.99
C LEU A 90 -2.61 6.46 2.32
N ARG A 91 -2.51 7.79 2.42
CA ARG A 91 -2.80 8.55 3.65
C ARG A 91 -4.27 8.42 4.06
N ASN A 92 -5.19 8.57 3.11
CA ASN A 92 -6.63 8.46 3.34
C ASN A 92 -7.05 7.05 3.79
N ASN A 93 -6.28 6.03 3.43
CA ASN A 93 -6.57 4.63 3.76
C ASN A 93 -5.58 4.03 4.76
N LYS A 94 -4.79 4.84 5.48
CA LYS A 94 -3.69 4.37 6.36
C LYS A 94 -4.13 3.31 7.37
N ASN A 95 -5.34 3.46 7.94
CA ASN A 95 -5.88 2.53 8.94
C ASN A 95 -6.15 1.14 8.34
N ILE A 96 -6.63 1.09 7.10
CA ILE A 96 -6.86 -0.17 6.36
C ILE A 96 -5.52 -0.78 5.98
N ILE A 97 -4.58 0.03 5.50
CA ILE A 97 -3.26 -0.46 5.08
C ILE A 97 -2.49 -1.06 6.27
N ARG A 98 -2.62 -0.46 7.46
CA ARG A 98 -2.02 -0.97 8.70
C ARG A 98 -2.48 -2.40 9.02
N SER A 99 -3.71 -2.78 8.69
CA SER A 99 -4.20 -4.14 8.94
C SER A 99 -3.73 -5.18 7.92
N LEU A 100 -3.08 -4.77 6.83
CA LEU A 100 -2.63 -5.68 5.76
C LEU A 100 -1.31 -6.41 6.08
N GLY A 101 -0.57 -6.01 7.12
CA GLY A 101 0.75 -6.58 7.43
C GLY A 101 1.84 -6.26 6.40
N VAL A 102 1.67 -5.17 5.63
CA VAL A 102 2.60 -4.74 4.57
C VAL A 102 3.59 -3.65 5.02
N ILE A 103 3.55 -3.28 6.30
CA ILE A 103 4.37 -2.25 6.94
C ILE A 103 5.08 -2.88 8.15
N ASP A 104 6.40 -2.64 8.29
CA ASP A 104 7.15 -3.06 9.47
C ASP A 104 6.84 -2.16 10.68
N GLU A 105 6.69 -2.75 11.87
CA GLU A 105 6.44 -2.03 13.14
C GLU A 105 5.35 -0.96 12.95
N ALA A 106 4.18 -1.40 12.49
CA ALA A 106 3.14 -0.52 11.96
C ALA A 106 2.53 0.42 13.03
N GLU A 107 2.76 0.13 14.31
CA GLU A 107 2.46 0.96 15.47
C GLU A 107 3.40 2.16 15.66
N LYS A 108 4.63 2.11 15.14
CA LYS A 108 5.59 3.22 15.24
C LYS A 108 5.37 4.21 14.11
N THR A 109 4.73 5.33 14.37
CA THR A 109 4.29 6.28 13.34
C THR A 109 5.13 7.55 13.25
N ILE A 110 5.95 7.86 14.24
CA ILE A 110 6.73 9.11 14.27
C ILE A 110 8.14 8.86 13.73
N LEU A 111 8.53 9.59 12.69
CA LEU A 111 9.87 9.53 12.11
C LEU A 111 10.88 10.18 13.05
N ILE A 112 11.94 9.46 13.45
CA ILE A 112 13.01 9.99 14.33
C ILE A 112 14.24 10.45 13.52
N GLY A 113 14.45 9.84 12.36
CA GLY A 113 15.58 10.15 11.49
C GLY A 113 16.10 8.93 10.74
N ASP A 114 17.32 9.03 10.25
CA ASP A 114 17.97 8.00 9.43
C ASP A 114 19.11 7.28 10.18
N LYS A 115 19.33 6.01 9.88
CA LYS A 115 20.41 5.19 10.43
C LYS A 115 21.10 4.37 9.34
N HIS A 116 22.41 4.17 9.50
CA HIS A 116 23.15 3.26 8.62
C HIS A 116 22.81 1.80 8.93
N LEU A 117 22.74 0.97 7.91
CA LEU A 117 22.63 -0.48 8.05
C LEU A 117 24.02 -1.09 7.91
N SER A 118 24.51 -1.70 9.00
CA SER A 118 25.77 -2.44 9.00
C SER A 118 25.67 -3.79 8.28
N VAL A 119 24.45 -4.33 8.15
CA VAL A 119 24.15 -5.61 7.50
C VAL A 119 22.82 -5.50 6.75
N GLY A 120 22.75 -6.07 5.55
CA GLY A 120 21.55 -6.08 4.71
C GLY A 120 21.33 -4.77 3.95
N ASN A 121 20.13 -4.64 3.39
CA ASN A 121 19.69 -3.49 2.60
C ASN A 121 18.45 -2.82 3.22
N PRO A 122 18.17 -1.54 2.91
CA PRO A 122 16.98 -0.86 3.41
C PRO A 122 15.72 -1.51 2.85
N ARG A 123 14.83 -1.97 3.73
CA ARG A 123 13.63 -2.72 3.36
C ARG A 123 12.49 -1.80 2.95
N ASP A 124 11.81 -2.13 1.86
CA ASP A 124 10.69 -1.31 1.36
C ASP A 124 9.53 -1.23 2.37
N LYS A 125 9.26 -2.30 3.14
CA LYS A 125 8.25 -2.28 4.21
C LYS A 125 8.50 -1.21 5.29
N THR A 126 9.76 -0.90 5.57
CA THR A 126 10.14 0.16 6.51
C THR A 126 10.04 1.53 5.84
N LEU A 127 10.52 1.66 4.59
CA LEU A 127 10.56 2.94 3.87
C LEU A 127 9.16 3.45 3.49
N ARG A 128 8.20 2.56 3.20
CA ARG A 128 6.80 2.92 2.86
C ARG A 128 6.09 3.76 3.91
N LYS A 129 6.54 3.69 5.15
CA LYS A 129 6.03 4.52 6.25
C LYS A 129 6.19 6.01 5.97
N LEU A 130 7.19 6.40 5.17
CA LEU A 130 7.37 7.79 4.73
C LEU A 130 6.12 8.30 3.99
N TYR A 131 5.56 7.54 3.05
CA TYR A 131 4.33 7.93 2.35
C TYR A 131 3.09 7.97 3.24
N LEU A 132 3.05 7.16 4.31
CA LEU A 132 1.88 6.97 5.15
C LEU A 132 1.79 7.92 6.35
N TYR A 133 2.94 8.24 6.95
CA TYR A 133 3.01 8.87 8.26
C TYR A 133 3.80 10.17 8.28
N THR A 134 4.18 10.70 7.11
CA THR A 134 4.79 12.02 6.99
C THR A 134 3.95 12.91 6.10
N ASP A 135 3.96 14.21 6.38
CA ASP A 135 3.24 15.23 5.60
C ASP A 135 4.08 15.82 4.45
N ALA A 136 5.26 15.25 4.18
CA ALA A 136 6.15 15.74 3.12
C ALA A 136 5.57 15.56 1.71
N ASP A 137 6.11 16.32 0.76
CA ASP A 137 5.77 16.16 -0.66
C ASP A 137 6.22 14.76 -1.16
N PRO A 138 5.41 14.09 -1.99
CA PRO A 138 5.78 12.79 -2.56
C PRO A 138 7.15 12.79 -3.25
N LYS A 139 7.54 13.89 -3.90
CA LYS A 139 8.84 14.01 -4.58
C LYS A 139 9.99 14.04 -3.59
N ASP A 140 9.83 14.72 -2.46
CA ASP A 140 10.84 14.73 -1.40
C ASP A 140 10.99 13.33 -0.78
N ILE A 141 9.87 12.62 -0.60
CA ILE A 141 9.89 11.23 -0.13
C ILE A 141 10.64 10.33 -1.13
N ASP A 142 10.37 10.47 -2.43
CA ASP A 142 11.03 9.70 -3.50
C ASP A 142 12.54 9.97 -3.54
N VAL A 143 12.94 11.25 -3.39
CA VAL A 143 14.35 11.68 -3.29
C VAL A 143 15.01 11.05 -2.06
N LEU A 144 14.38 11.16 -0.88
CA LEU A 144 14.91 10.60 0.35
C LEU A 144 15.08 9.08 0.25
N ILE A 145 14.09 8.35 -0.28
CA ILE A 145 14.16 6.89 -0.46
C ILE A 145 15.32 6.52 -1.38
N THR A 146 15.50 7.24 -2.48
CA THR A 146 16.63 7.05 -3.41
C THR A 146 17.97 7.22 -2.70
N LEU A 147 18.14 8.29 -1.93
CA LEU A 147 19.37 8.55 -1.17
C LEU A 147 19.62 7.49 -0.09
N LEU A 148 18.59 7.12 0.67
CA LEU A 148 18.67 6.09 1.70
C LEU A 148 19.14 4.75 1.11
N LYS A 149 18.56 4.32 -0.02
CA LYS A 149 19.00 3.11 -0.72
C LYS A 149 20.44 3.23 -1.23
N LYS A 150 20.81 4.37 -1.83
CA LYS A 150 22.16 4.63 -2.33
C LYS A 150 23.24 4.50 -1.25
N PHE A 151 22.98 4.98 -0.04
CA PHE A 151 23.95 4.99 1.06
C PHE A 151 23.80 3.83 2.06
N ASN A 152 22.98 2.82 1.73
CA ASN A 152 22.61 1.72 2.62
C ASN A 152 22.15 2.20 4.01
N ARG A 153 21.16 3.08 4.02
CA ARG A 153 20.55 3.68 5.22
C ARG A 153 19.06 3.40 5.25
N THR A 154 18.50 3.30 6.44
CA THR A 154 17.04 3.19 6.64
C THR A 154 16.58 4.30 7.58
N VAL A 155 15.27 4.36 7.81
CA VAL A 155 14.65 5.29 8.76
C VAL A 155 14.29 4.60 10.07
N ALA A 156 14.39 5.35 11.15
CA ALA A 156 13.98 4.95 12.49
C ALA A 156 12.63 5.60 12.85
N TRP A 157 11.76 4.81 13.47
CA TRP A 157 10.41 5.22 13.85
C TRP A 157 10.18 4.98 15.34
N THR A 158 9.31 5.79 15.96
CA THR A 158 8.81 5.60 17.33
C THR A 158 7.29 5.70 17.37
N THR A 159 6.69 5.26 18.47
CA THR A 159 5.29 5.55 18.80
C THR A 159 5.14 6.99 19.24
N GLU A 160 3.96 7.56 19.07
CA GLU A 160 3.63 8.89 19.58
C GLU A 160 3.72 8.91 21.11
N ASP A 161 4.53 9.84 21.63
CA ASP A 161 4.56 10.22 23.04
C ASP A 161 4.51 11.75 23.15
N ASN A 162 4.25 12.28 24.34
CA ASN A 162 4.04 13.72 24.55
C ASN A 162 5.25 14.61 24.18
N ASN A 163 6.43 14.03 23.88
CA ASN A 163 7.67 14.77 23.58
C ASN A 163 8.26 14.47 22.20
N SER A 164 7.66 13.57 21.43
CA SER A 164 8.20 13.12 20.15
C SER A 164 8.03 14.18 19.07
N LYS A 165 9.14 14.80 18.65
CA LYS A 165 9.17 15.68 17.47
C LYS A 165 9.57 14.88 16.24
N ALA A 166 8.70 14.84 15.23
CA ALA A 166 9.02 14.20 13.97
C ALA A 166 10.24 14.86 13.30
N ALA A 167 11.13 14.05 12.76
CA ALA A 167 12.25 14.51 11.96
C ALA A 167 11.77 15.14 10.65
N ASP A 168 12.49 16.15 10.22
CA ASP A 168 12.21 16.91 9.01
C ASP A 168 12.87 16.22 7.80
N ILE A 169 12.07 15.83 6.81
CA ILE A 169 12.54 15.14 5.60
C ILE A 169 13.54 15.99 4.82
N HIS A 170 13.34 17.31 4.71
CA HIS A 170 14.29 18.17 3.99
C HIS A 170 15.65 18.18 4.66
N LYS A 171 15.69 18.22 6.01
CA LYS A 171 16.95 18.14 6.75
C LYS A 171 17.66 16.81 6.54
N LEU A 172 16.91 15.70 6.47
CA LEU A 172 17.46 14.39 6.18
C LEU A 172 18.04 14.32 4.76
N ILE A 173 17.33 14.88 3.76
CA ILE A 173 17.82 14.98 2.38
C ILE A 173 19.11 15.80 2.32
N SER A 174 19.14 17.00 2.92
CA SER A 174 20.33 17.86 2.91
C SER A 174 21.54 17.22 3.58
N LYS A 175 21.33 16.37 4.60
CA LYS A 175 22.40 15.62 5.27
C LYS A 175 22.98 14.49 4.39
N LEU A 176 22.17 13.95 3.48
CA LEU A 176 22.53 12.80 2.63
C LEU A 176 22.92 13.21 1.20
N SER A 177 22.75 14.48 0.83
CA SER A 177 23.15 15.02 -0.47
C SER A 177 24.63 15.39 -0.46
#